data_AF-A0A933EBV8-F1
#
_entry.id   AF-A0A933EBV8-F1
#
_cell.length_a   1.000
_cell.length_b   1.000
_cell.length_c   1.000
_cell.angle_alpha   90.00
_cell.angle_beta   90.00
_cell.angle_gamma   90.00
#
_symmetry.space_group_name_H-M   'P 1'
#
loop_
_entity.id
_entity.type
_entity.pdbx_description
1 polymer ?
#
loop_
_entity_poly.entity_id
_entity_poly.type
_entity_poly.pdbx_seq_one_letter_code
_entity_poly.pdbx_strand_id
1 'polypeptide(L)'
;MVPATRPADIVWRAVWMGYAVAVAGTIALGGGLFVVEPNVWRVALTGLASLLVAGFTAGWNARTAEPLNGALIAAIYLLTVMAALFGGEILGVLPDPLPGLPRGDSTFFFVWPLGQIATATVGSAVGGWLASATGRKQR
;
A
#
# COMPACT_ATOMS: atom_id res chain seq x y z
N MET A 1 36.41 8.11 2.82
CA MET A 1 35.37 8.22 3.85
C MET A 1 34.05 8.41 3.15
N VAL A 2 33.17 7.41 3.21
CA VAL A 2 31.79 7.54 2.70
C VAL A 2 31.08 8.50 3.65
N PRO A 3 30.57 9.66 3.20
CA PRO A 3 29.80 10.51 4.09
C PRO A 3 28.62 9.68 4.61
N ALA A 4 28.51 9.56 5.93
CA ALA A 4 27.35 8.97 6.58
C ALA A 4 26.12 9.74 6.08
N THR A 5 25.39 9.15 5.15
CA THR A 5 24.09 9.65 4.71
C THR A 5 23.26 9.80 5.96
N ARG A 6 22.75 11.01 6.23
CA ARG A 6 21.78 11.23 7.31
C ARG A 6 20.72 10.12 7.25
N PRO A 7 20.27 9.58 8.41
CA PRO A 7 19.17 8.63 8.40
C PRO A 7 18.05 9.19 7.55
N ALA A 8 17.51 8.36 6.65
CA ALA A 8 16.39 8.73 5.81
C ALA A 8 15.27 9.30 6.67
N ASP A 9 15.02 10.61 6.57
CA ASP A 9 13.99 11.27 7.37
C ASP A 9 12.61 10.81 6.85
N ILE A 10 11.95 9.96 7.63
CA ILE A 10 10.58 9.53 7.36
C ILE A 10 9.66 10.74 7.47
N VAL A 11 8.89 11.01 6.40
CA VAL A 11 7.92 12.11 6.40
C VAL A 11 6.56 11.57 6.83
N TRP A 12 6.35 11.46 8.14
CA TRP A 12 5.13 10.85 8.72
C TRP A 12 3.82 11.42 8.19
N ARG A 13 3.75 12.74 7.98
CA ARG A 13 2.57 13.37 7.37
C ARG A 13 2.25 12.80 5.98
N ALA A 14 3.27 12.58 5.16
CA ALA A 14 3.12 12.00 3.83
C ALA A 14 2.75 10.51 3.91
N VAL A 15 3.32 9.76 4.86
CA VAL A 15 2.97 8.37 5.15
C VAL A 15 1.50 8.24 5.51
N TRP A 16 1.00 9.03 6.47
CA TRP A 16 -0.41 8.99 6.87
C TRP A 16 -1.37 9.38 5.74
N MET A 17 -0.99 10.38 4.95
CA MET A 17 -1.81 10.80 3.82
C MET A 17 -1.83 9.73 2.72
N GLY A 18 -0.69 9.10 2.42
CA GLY A 18 -0.60 7.96 1.52
C GLY A 18 -1.44 6.78 2.02
N TYR A 19 -1.33 6.42 3.29
CA TYR A 19 -2.17 5.39 3.91
C TYR A 19 -3.66 5.69 3.75
N ALA A 20 -4.11 6.92 4.04
CA ALA A 20 -5.50 7.32 3.84
C ALA A 20 -5.95 7.18 2.37
N VAL A 21 -5.08 7.55 1.41
CA VAL A 21 -5.33 7.35 -0.03
C VAL A 21 -5.45 5.87 -0.37
N ALA A 22 -4.57 5.02 0.16
CA ALA A 22 -4.61 3.59 -0.07
C ALA A 22 -5.92 2.98 0.43
N VAL A 23 -6.32 3.29 1.67
CA VAL A 23 -7.56 2.78 2.27
C VAL A 23 -8.79 3.29 1.50
N ALA A 24 -8.87 4.59 1.22
CA ALA A 24 -10.00 5.16 0.49
C ALA A 24 -10.11 4.57 -0.93
N GLY A 25 -8.99 4.42 -1.63
CA GLY A 25 -8.93 3.80 -2.97
C GLY A 25 -9.40 2.34 -2.95
N THR A 26 -8.93 1.55 -1.97
CA THR A 26 -9.34 0.16 -1.82
C THR A 26 -10.83 0.05 -1.46
N ILE A 27 -11.35 0.91 -0.58
CA ILE A 27 -12.79 0.89 -0.25
C ILE A 27 -13.63 1.26 -1.47
N ALA A 28 -13.27 2.33 -2.18
CA ALA A 28 -14.03 2.80 -3.32
C ALA A 28 -14.02 1.80 -4.49
N LEU A 29 -12.84 1.29 -4.86
CA LEU A 29 -12.67 0.40 -6.00
C LEU A 29 -12.90 -1.06 -5.61
N GLY A 30 -12.22 -1.53 -4.57
CA GLY A 30 -12.28 -2.91 -4.09
C GLY A 30 -13.62 -3.22 -3.44
N GLY A 31 -14.13 -2.34 -2.57
CA GLY A 31 -15.46 -2.51 -1.96
C GLY A 31 -16.58 -2.52 -3.01
N GLY A 32 -16.54 -1.58 -3.97
CA GLY A 32 -17.49 -1.55 -5.08
C GLY A 32 -17.45 -2.83 -5.93
N LEU A 33 -16.26 -3.33 -6.27
CA LEU A 33 -16.11 -4.59 -7.01
C LEU A 33 -16.58 -5.80 -6.21
N PHE A 34 -16.33 -5.83 -4.90
CA PHE A 34 -16.71 -6.94 -4.04
C PHE A 34 -18.23 -7.11 -3.92
N VAL A 35 -18.98 -6.00 -3.94
CA VAL A 35 -20.46 -6.03 -3.95
C VAL A 35 -21.01 -6.66 -5.23
N VAL A 36 -20.36 -6.43 -6.37
CA VAL A 36 -20.80 -6.93 -7.69
C VAL A 36 -20.36 -8.38 -7.92
N GLU A 37 -19.11 -8.69 -7.59
CA GLU A 37 -18.52 -10.01 -7.76
C GLU A 37 -17.63 -10.31 -6.55
N PRO A 38 -18.09 -11.12 -5.59
CA PRO A 38 -17.35 -11.44 -4.36
C PRO A 38 -16.08 -12.25 -4.65
N ASN A 39 -15.00 -11.54 -5.03
CA ASN A 39 -13.72 -12.13 -5.40
C ASN A 39 -12.58 -11.36 -4.72
N VAL A 40 -11.98 -11.99 -3.71
CA VAL A 40 -10.92 -11.42 -2.88
C VAL A 40 -9.68 -11.05 -3.69
N TRP A 41 -9.36 -11.78 -4.77
CA TRP A 41 -8.22 -11.46 -5.64
C TRP A 41 -8.39 -10.13 -6.37
N ARG A 42 -9.61 -9.80 -6.81
CA ARG A 42 -9.86 -8.51 -7.46
C ARG A 42 -9.71 -7.35 -6.48
N VAL A 43 -10.22 -7.53 -5.25
CA VAL A 43 -10.02 -6.57 -4.16
C VAL A 43 -8.52 -6.41 -3.85
N ALA A 44 -7.78 -7.51 -3.75
CA ALA A 44 -6.34 -7.52 -3.50
C ALA A 44 -5.57 -6.74 -4.59
N LEU A 45 -5.89 -6.94 -5.86
CA LEU A 45 -5.30 -6.21 -6.99
C LEU A 45 -5.65 -4.71 -6.97
N THR A 46 -6.89 -4.35 -6.64
CA THR A 46 -7.27 -2.93 -6.49
C THR A 46 -6.54 -2.27 -5.32
N GLY A 47 -6.22 -3.03 -4.28
CA GLY A 47 -5.37 -2.59 -3.18
C GLY A 47 -3.94 -2.30 -3.62
N LEU A 48 -3.36 -3.14 -4.50
CA LEU A 48 -2.03 -2.88 -5.08
C LEU A 48 -2.01 -1.59 -5.91
N ALA A 49 -3.05 -1.37 -6.73
CA ALA A 49 -3.18 -0.15 -7.51
C ALA A 49 -3.32 1.09 -6.61
N SER A 50 -4.13 0.98 -5.55
CA SER A 50 -4.30 2.06 -4.57
C SER A 50 -3.01 2.36 -3.81
N LEU A 51 -2.24 1.33 -3.45
CA LEU A 51 -0.93 1.46 -2.82
C LEU A 51 0.12 2.10 -3.72
N LEU A 52 0.10 1.82 -5.02
CA LEU A 52 0.98 2.48 -5.98
C LEU A 52 0.70 4.00 -6.01
N VAL A 53 -0.57 4.40 -6.09
CA VAL A 53 -0.99 5.81 -6.08
C VAL A 53 -0.68 6.47 -4.73
N ALA A 54 -0.92 5.77 -3.62
CA ALA A 54 -0.60 6.21 -2.28
C ALA A 54 0.90 6.44 -2.10
N GLY A 55 1.73 5.48 -2.49
CA GLY A 55 3.18 5.58 -2.48
C GLY A 55 3.64 6.77 -3.31
N PHE A 56 3.16 6.88 -4.55
CA PHE A 56 3.45 8.01 -5.42
C PHE A 56 3.11 9.35 -4.78
N THR A 57 1.92 9.47 -4.22
CA THR A 57 1.45 10.68 -3.55
C THR A 57 2.29 11.01 -2.33
N ALA A 58 2.68 10.00 -1.54
CA ALA A 58 3.53 10.19 -0.39
C ALA A 58 4.94 10.67 -0.78
N GLY A 59 5.58 10.01 -1.75
CA GLY A 59 6.88 10.41 -2.28
C GLY A 59 6.86 11.83 -2.85
N TRP A 60 5.83 12.14 -3.64
CA TRP A 60 5.64 13.46 -4.24
C TRP A 60 5.53 14.57 -3.17
N ASN A 61 4.70 14.34 -2.14
CA ASN A 61 4.51 15.31 -1.06
C ASN A 61 5.71 15.41 -0.12
N ALA A 62 6.42 14.31 0.09
CA ALA A 62 7.66 14.29 0.85
C ALA A 62 8.82 14.96 0.10
N ARG A 63 8.70 15.12 -1.23
CA ARG A 63 9.74 15.65 -2.13
C ARG A 63 11.09 14.94 -1.95
N THR A 64 11.05 13.66 -1.62
CA THR A 64 12.23 12.81 -1.46
C THR A 64 11.94 11.44 -2.04
N ALA A 65 12.89 10.90 -2.80
CA ALA A 65 12.82 9.55 -3.36
C ALA A 65 13.14 8.50 -2.29
N GLU A 66 12.45 8.57 -1.16
CA GLU A 66 12.69 7.70 -0.01
C GLU A 66 11.75 6.48 -0.08
N PRO A 67 12.29 5.27 -0.34
CA PRO A 67 11.49 4.07 -0.47
C PRO A 67 10.84 3.65 0.85
N LEU A 68 11.45 4.01 1.99
CA LEU A 68 10.96 3.66 3.33
C LEU A 68 9.56 4.22 3.62
N ASN A 69 9.22 5.40 3.09
CA ASN A 69 7.88 5.96 3.22
C ASN A 69 6.82 5.02 2.61
N GLY A 70 7.11 4.46 1.42
CA GLY A 70 6.23 3.51 0.74
C GLY A 70 6.12 2.18 1.49
N ALA A 71 7.26 1.66 1.97
CA ALA A 71 7.28 0.43 2.76
C ALA A 71 6.45 0.54 4.06
N LEU A 72 6.51 1.69 4.74
CA LEU A 72 5.71 1.95 5.94
C LEU A 72 4.21 2.03 5.63
N ILE A 73 3.82 2.66 4.52
CA ILE A 73 2.42 2.67 4.06
C ILE A 73 1.94 1.23 3.84
N ALA A 74 2.70 0.41 3.11
CA ALA A 74 2.35 -0.98 2.85
C ALA A 74 2.22 -1.80 4.13
N ALA A 75 3.14 -1.62 5.10
CA ALA A 75 3.08 -2.34 6.37
C ALA A 75 1.83 -1.99 7.19
N ILE A 76 1.52 -0.70 7.35
CA ILE A 76 0.34 -0.24 8.10
C ILE A 76 -0.95 -0.67 7.39
N TYR A 77 -0.98 -0.56 6.06
CA TYR A 77 -2.10 -0.99 5.24
C TYR A 77 -2.34 -2.51 5.36
N LEU A 78 -1.30 -3.32 5.28
CA LEU A 78 -1.40 -4.77 5.45
C LEU A 78 -1.99 -5.13 6.81
N LEU A 79 -1.49 -4.54 7.89
CA LEU A 79 -2.02 -4.76 9.25
C LEU A 79 -3.52 -4.42 9.33
N THR A 80 -3.91 -3.31 8.71
CA THR A 80 -5.31 -2.86 8.69
C THR A 80 -6.20 -3.83 7.93
N VAL A 81 -5.77 -4.28 6.75
CA VAL A 81 -6.57 -5.24 5.96
C VAL A 81 -6.64 -6.59 6.66
N MET A 82 -5.55 -7.08 7.26
CA MET A 82 -5.59 -8.33 8.03
C MET A 82 -6.55 -8.23 9.22
N ALA A 83 -6.49 -7.13 9.97
CA ALA A 83 -7.42 -6.89 11.07
C ALA A 83 -8.88 -6.84 10.58
N ALA A 84 -9.15 -6.23 9.43
CA ALA A 84 -10.49 -6.16 8.85
C ALA A 84 -10.99 -7.54 8.36
N LEU A 85 -10.16 -8.31 7.67
CA LEU A 85 -10.52 -9.64 7.16
C LEU A 85 -10.80 -10.61 8.29
N PHE A 86 -9.85 -10.80 9.22
CA PHE A 86 -10.02 -11.72 10.34
C PHE A 86 -11.07 -11.22 11.34
N GLY A 87 -11.12 -9.91 11.61
CA GLY A 87 -12.15 -9.32 12.46
C GLY A 87 -13.54 -9.50 11.87
N GLY A 88 -13.70 -9.29 10.56
CA GLY A 88 -14.98 -9.49 9.88
C GLY A 88 -15.40 -10.95 9.78
N GLU A 89 -14.45 -11.87 9.62
CA GLU A 89 -14.70 -13.31 9.68
C GLU A 89 -15.18 -13.75 11.06
N ILE A 90 -14.48 -13.34 12.14
CA ILE A 90 -14.85 -13.65 13.54
C ILE A 90 -16.25 -13.11 13.87
N LEU A 91 -16.62 -11.96 13.31
CA LEU A 91 -17.93 -11.34 13.49
C LEU A 91 -19.01 -11.88 12.53
N GLY A 92 -18.65 -12.77 11.60
CA GLY A 92 -19.57 -13.36 10.62
C GLY A 92 -20.07 -12.39 9.55
N VAL A 93 -19.39 -11.26 9.34
CA VAL A 93 -19.77 -10.22 8.35
C VAL A 93 -18.99 -10.31 7.05
N LEU A 94 -17.84 -10.99 7.04
CA LEU A 94 -17.06 -11.30 5.84
C LEU A 94 -17.00 -12.81 5.64
N PRO A 95 -16.98 -13.28 4.38
CA PRO A 95 -16.73 -14.69 4.09
C PRO A 95 -15.31 -15.06 4.54
N ASP A 96 -15.11 -16.35 4.81
CA ASP A 96 -13.78 -16.92 5.07
C ASP A 96 -12.82 -16.44 3.97
N PRO A 97 -11.72 -15.74 4.31
CA PRO A 97 -10.74 -15.28 3.34
C PRO A 97 -9.97 -16.43 2.66
N LEU A 98 -10.20 -17.69 3.07
CA LEU A 98 -9.62 -18.93 2.52
C LEU A 98 -10.67 -19.93 1.99
N PRO A 99 -11.66 -19.54 1.15
CA PRO A 99 -12.73 -20.45 0.78
C PRO A 99 -12.22 -21.50 -0.23
N GLY A 100 -12.36 -22.79 0.12
CA GLY A 100 -12.13 -23.91 -0.80
C GLY A 100 -10.66 -24.31 -1.01
N LEU A 101 -9.73 -23.75 -0.25
CA LEU A 101 -8.32 -24.15 -0.27
C LEU A 101 -8.03 -25.07 0.93
N PRO A 102 -7.39 -26.23 0.73
CA PRO A 102 -6.97 -27.07 1.85
C PRO A 102 -5.88 -26.33 2.64
N ARG A 103 -6.24 -25.50 3.64
CA ARG A 103 -5.31 -24.74 4.53
C ARG A 103 -3.93 -24.48 3.86
N GLY A 104 -3.89 -23.79 2.72
CA GLY A 104 -2.72 -23.99 1.86
C GLY A 104 -2.55 -23.14 0.61
N ASP A 105 -3.40 -22.16 0.30
CA ASP A 105 -2.96 -21.10 -0.63
C ASP A 105 -2.14 -20.05 0.12
N SER A 106 -1.10 -20.55 0.80
CA SER A 106 -0.03 -19.77 1.41
C SER A 106 0.59 -18.80 0.42
N THR A 107 0.44 -19.05 -0.90
CA THR A 107 0.87 -18.15 -1.96
C THR A 107 0.17 -16.79 -1.89
N PHE A 108 -1.12 -16.72 -1.56
CA PHE A 108 -1.80 -15.43 -1.39
C PHE A 108 -1.16 -14.63 -0.26
N PHE A 109 -1.00 -15.24 0.91
CA PHE A 109 -0.40 -14.59 2.08
C PHE A 109 1.11 -14.35 1.95
N PHE A 110 1.79 -14.99 0.98
CA PHE A 110 3.21 -14.75 0.70
C PHE A 110 3.42 -13.70 -0.39
N VAL A 111 2.74 -13.85 -1.54
CA VAL A 111 2.92 -13.00 -2.73
C VAL A 111 2.22 -11.65 -2.56
N TRP A 112 1.03 -11.62 -1.96
CA TRP A 112 0.28 -10.36 -1.86
C TRP A 112 0.98 -9.32 -0.98
N PRO A 113 1.50 -9.65 0.22
CA PRO A 113 2.29 -8.70 1.01
C PRO A 113 3.56 -8.21 0.29
N LEU A 114 4.26 -9.09 -0.42
CA LEU A 114 5.43 -8.70 -1.23
C LEU A 114 5.04 -7.72 -2.34
N GLY A 115 3.92 -7.99 -3.01
CA GLY A 115 3.36 -7.09 -4.02
C GLY A 115 3.02 -5.71 -3.45
N GLN A 116 2.44 -5.65 -2.25
CA GLN A 116 2.10 -4.39 -1.57
C GLN A 116 3.34 -3.56 -1.24
N ILE A 117 4.36 -4.21 -0.66
CA ILE A 117 5.63 -3.55 -0.35
C ILE A 117 6.27 -3.04 -1.64
N ALA A 118 6.38 -3.89 -2.66
CA ALA A 118 7.00 -3.51 -3.93
C ALA A 118 6.28 -2.32 -4.58
N THR A 119 4.95 -2.38 -4.71
CA THR A 119 4.15 -1.31 -5.35
C THR A 119 4.22 0.01 -4.59
N ALA A 120 4.04 0.01 -3.27
CA ALA A 120 4.09 1.24 -2.48
C ALA A 120 5.51 1.85 -2.47
N THR A 121 6.54 1.00 -2.38
CA THR A 121 7.96 1.40 -2.40
C THR A 121 8.34 2.01 -3.75
N VAL A 122 7.98 1.36 -4.85
CA VAL A 122 8.19 1.88 -6.21
C VAL A 122 7.43 3.19 -6.41
N GLY A 123 6.16 3.25 -5.98
CA GLY A 123 5.38 4.48 -6.02
C GLY A 123 6.08 5.64 -5.31
N SER A 124 6.52 5.41 -4.06
CA SER A 124 7.21 6.42 -3.25
C SER A 124 8.50 6.92 -3.91
N ALA A 125 9.34 6.00 -4.38
CA ALA A 125 10.59 6.36 -5.06
C ALA A 125 10.32 7.20 -6.33
N VAL A 126 9.37 6.78 -7.17
CA VAL A 126 9.03 7.48 -8.42
C VAL A 126 8.42 8.87 -8.14
N GLY A 127 7.46 8.96 -7.23
CA GLY A 127 6.81 10.22 -6.88
C GLY A 127 7.81 11.23 -6.29
N GLY A 128 8.69 10.76 -5.40
CA GLY A 128 9.73 11.59 -4.81
C GLY A 128 10.80 12.05 -5.79
N TRP A 129 11.20 11.18 -6.71
CA TRP A 129 12.14 11.51 -7.78
C TRP A 129 11.57 12.60 -8.70
N LEU A 130 10.32 12.46 -9.15
CA LEU A 130 9.68 13.45 -10.02
C LEU A 130 9.48 14.80 -9.32
N ALA A 131 9.06 14.81 -8.05
CA ALA A 131 8.92 16.05 -7.28
C ALA A 131 10.28 16.77 -7.10
N SER A 132 11.35 16.01 -6.89
CA SER A 132 12.71 16.55 -6.78
C SER A 132 13.26 17.06 -8.11
N ALA A 133 12.89 16.42 -9.22
CA ALA A 133 13.30 16.83 -10.57
C ALA A 133 12.57 18.10 -11.03
N THR A 134 11.28 18.22 -10.71
CA THR A 134 10.48 19.42 -11.01
C THR A 134 10.89 20.62 -10.17
N GLY A 135 11.21 20.43 -8.89
CA GLY A 135 11.74 21.49 -8.03
C GLY A 135 13.13 22.02 -8.45
N ARG A 136 13.95 21.18 -9.11
CA ARG A 136 15.25 21.60 -9.69
C ARG A 136 15.12 22.42 -10.97
N LYS A 137 14.03 22.27 -11.73
CA LYS A 137 13.77 23.06 -12.95
C LYS A 137 13.24 24.48 -12.67
N GLN A 138 12.82 24.76 -11.44
CA GLN A 138 12.26 26.05 -11.03
C GLN A 138 13.28 26.96 -10.30
N ARG A 139 14.55 26.52 -10.18
CA ARG A 139 15.67 27.31 -9.67
C ARG A 139 16.65 27.59 -10.79
#